data_AF-A0A7Z9QZW7-F1
#
_entry.id   AF-A0A7Z9QZW7-F1
#
_cell.length_a   1.000
_cell.length_b   1.000
_cell.length_c   1.000
_cell.angle_alpha   90.00
_cell.angle_beta   90.00
_cell.angle_gamma   90.00
#
_symmetry.space_group_name_H-M   'P 1'
#
loop_
_entity.id
_entity.type
_entity.pdbx_description
1 polymer ?
#
loop_
_entity_poly.entity_id
_entity_poly.type
_entity_poly.pdbx_seq_one_letter_code
_entity_poly.pdbx_strand_id
1 'polypeptide(L)'
;MTMTKLGSILPTHPKIQKFLEARNLDRTMAEEYLRHKDIDKLLASHRLWHTPRIPTFAGALELYRSRKLRTIKSESKRHHSGKYGAIVLLYCPQRKVSRGGASIDENEKIARALAFSNAVRQIIF
;
A
#
# COMPACT_ATOMS: atom_id res chain seq x y z
N MET A 1 -5.81 43.93 10.72
CA MET A 1 -4.73 42.92 10.85
C MET A 1 -4.98 41.82 9.83
N THR A 2 -4.13 41.78 8.83
CA THR A 2 -4.24 40.96 7.60
C THR A 2 -3.82 39.51 7.84
N MET A 3 -4.40 38.61 7.06
CA MET A 3 -4.43 37.15 7.19
C MET A 3 -3.07 36.44 7.22
N THR A 4 -3.01 35.30 7.91
CA THR A 4 -2.58 34.00 7.30
C THR A 4 -2.99 32.85 8.22
N LYS A 5 -4.22 32.36 8.08
CA LYS A 5 -4.61 31.07 8.65
C LYS A 5 -4.00 30.00 7.74
N LEU A 6 -2.99 29.29 8.25
CA LEU A 6 -2.36 28.08 7.70
C LEU A 6 -3.35 26.89 7.56
N GLY A 7 -4.57 27.15 7.08
CA GLY A 7 -5.68 26.21 7.05
C GLY A 7 -5.92 25.51 5.70
N SER A 8 -5.11 25.78 4.66
CA SER A 8 -5.43 25.31 3.31
C SER A 8 -4.22 24.96 2.45
N ILE A 9 -3.15 24.42 3.02
CA ILE A 9 -2.12 23.73 2.22
C ILE A 9 -2.54 22.25 2.06
N LEU A 10 -3.78 22.03 1.58
CA LEU A 10 -4.05 20.83 0.81
C LEU A 10 -3.18 20.95 -0.44
N PRO A 11 -2.46 19.90 -0.87
CA PRO A 11 -1.56 20.04 -1.99
C PRO A 11 -2.38 20.26 -3.27
N THR A 12 -2.52 21.52 -3.68
CA THR A 12 -3.28 21.94 -4.88
C THR A 12 -2.64 21.47 -6.18
N HIS A 13 -1.48 20.80 -6.10
CA HIS A 13 -0.80 20.23 -7.24
C HIS A 13 -1.50 18.92 -7.68
N PRO A 14 -2.00 18.81 -8.93
CA PRO A 14 -2.79 17.66 -9.40
C PRO A 14 -2.12 16.29 -9.21
N LYS A 15 -0.78 16.23 -9.28
CA LYS A 15 -0.03 14.98 -9.01
C LYS A 15 -0.18 14.49 -7.57
N ILE A 16 -0.23 15.41 -6.60
CA ILE A 16 -0.33 15.04 -5.19
C ILE A 16 -1.76 14.60 -4.89
N GLN A 17 -2.77 15.27 -5.47
CA GLN A 17 -4.15 14.82 -5.37
C GLN A 17 -4.31 13.39 -5.92
N LYS A 18 -3.81 13.10 -7.12
CA LYS A 18 -3.83 11.74 -7.69
C LYS A 18 -3.13 10.71 -6.79
N PHE A 19 -2.02 11.08 -6.16
CA PHE A 19 -1.33 10.21 -5.21
C PHE A 19 -2.18 9.92 -3.97
N LEU A 20 -2.85 10.94 -3.41
CA LEU A 20 -3.73 10.78 -2.25
C LEU A 20 -4.95 9.92 -2.59
N GLU A 21 -5.56 10.12 -3.76
CA GLU A 21 -6.66 9.28 -4.25
C GLU A 21 -6.24 7.82 -4.41
N ALA A 22 -5.07 7.56 -5.01
CA ALA A 22 -4.54 6.21 -5.16
C ALA A 22 -4.28 5.55 -3.81
N ARG A 23 -3.68 6.28 -2.86
CA ARG A 23 -3.42 5.77 -1.50
C ARG A 23 -4.70 5.48 -0.73
N ASN A 24 -5.70 6.34 -0.83
CA ASN A 24 -7.00 6.15 -0.17
C ASN A 24 -7.72 4.91 -0.73
N LEU A 25 -7.68 4.73 -2.05
CA LEU A 25 -8.23 3.53 -2.68
C LEU A 25 -7.55 2.25 -2.17
N ASP A 26 -6.21 2.22 -2.12
CA ASP A 26 -5.49 1.05 -1.60
C ASP A 26 -5.79 0.78 -0.13
N ARG A 27 -5.95 1.83 0.68
CA ARG A 27 -6.37 1.72 2.08
C ARG A 27 -7.74 1.07 2.19
N THR A 28 -8.73 1.53 1.41
CA THR A 28 -10.08 0.95 1.39
C THR A 28 -10.07 -0.52 0.97
N MET A 29 -9.34 -0.86 -0.09
CA MET A 29 -9.20 -2.26 -0.52
C MET A 29 -8.53 -3.13 0.56
N ALA A 30 -7.50 -2.61 1.23
CA ALA A 30 -6.85 -3.30 2.34
C ALA A 30 -7.82 -3.51 3.51
N GLU A 31 -8.64 -2.52 3.87
CA GLU A 31 -9.68 -2.65 4.89
C GLU A 31 -10.73 -3.70 4.53
N GLU A 32 -11.19 -3.74 3.28
CA GLU A 32 -12.13 -4.75 2.80
C GLU A 32 -11.52 -6.16 2.88
N TYR A 33 -10.30 -6.32 2.36
CA TYR A 33 -9.60 -7.60 2.43
C TYR A 33 -9.36 -8.05 3.86
N LEU A 34 -8.98 -7.14 4.77
CA LEU A 34 -8.74 -7.51 6.16
C LEU A 34 -10.00 -7.94 6.91
N ARG A 35 -11.19 -7.48 6.47
CA ARG A 35 -12.49 -7.88 7.05
C ARG A 35 -12.88 -9.30 6.69
N HIS A 36 -12.76 -9.67 5.41
CA HIS A 36 -13.33 -10.93 4.90
C HIS A 36 -12.28 -11.95 4.48
N LYS A 37 -11.03 -11.53 4.27
CA LYS A 37 -9.93 -12.33 3.72
C LYS A 37 -10.23 -12.98 2.37
N ASP A 38 -11.21 -12.42 1.67
CA ASP A 38 -11.67 -12.90 0.38
C ASP A 38 -10.94 -12.14 -0.73
N ILE A 39 -9.94 -12.80 -1.32
CA ILE A 39 -9.17 -12.23 -2.43
C ILE A 39 -10.01 -12.22 -3.70
N ASP A 40 -10.81 -13.25 -3.94
CA ASP A 40 -11.50 -13.43 -5.22
C ASP A 40 -12.62 -12.39 -5.35
N LYS A 41 -13.32 -12.07 -4.25
CA LYS A 41 -14.22 -10.92 -4.18
C LYS A 41 -13.50 -9.61 -4.49
N LEU A 42 -12.32 -9.39 -3.91
CA LEU A 42 -11.56 -8.16 -4.12
C LEU A 42 -11.11 -8.01 -5.58
N LEU A 43 -10.67 -9.10 -6.20
CA LEU A 43 -10.27 -9.13 -7.61
C LEU A 43 -11.45 -8.92 -8.57
N ALA A 44 -12.65 -9.41 -8.21
CA ALA A 44 -13.85 -9.23 -9.01
C ALA A 44 -14.42 -7.79 -8.96
N SER A 45 -14.25 -7.09 -7.83
CA SER A 45 -14.88 -5.79 -7.59
C SER A 45 -13.98 -4.57 -7.85
N HIS A 46 -12.67 -4.77 -8.01
CA HIS A 46 -11.71 -3.68 -8.07
C HIS A 46 -10.75 -3.75 -9.25
N ARG A 47 -10.34 -2.56 -9.72
CA ARG A 47 -9.23 -2.42 -10.67
C ARG A 47 -7.92 -2.92 -10.05
N LEU A 48 -7.08 -3.54 -10.88
CA LEU A 48 -5.78 -4.09 -10.47
C LEU A 48 -4.63 -3.08 -10.56
N TRP A 49 -4.82 -1.97 -11.29
CA TRP A 49 -3.78 -0.99 -11.57
C TRP A 49 -4.28 0.42 -11.32
N HIS A 50 -3.47 1.25 -10.68
CA HIS A 50 -3.67 2.71 -10.68
C HIS A 50 -3.25 3.32 -12.02
N THR A 51 -2.14 2.82 -12.57
CA THR A 51 -1.50 3.21 -13.84
C THR A 51 -0.48 2.12 -14.20
N PRO A 52 0.10 2.07 -15.43
CA PRO A 52 1.09 1.05 -15.76
C PRO A 52 2.21 0.94 -14.73
N ARG A 53 2.54 -0.30 -14.33
CA ARG A 53 3.57 -0.65 -13.32
C ARG A 53 3.28 -0.17 -11.88
N ILE A 54 2.10 0.39 -11.61
CA ILE A 54 1.67 0.73 -10.25
C ILE A 54 0.41 -0.06 -9.93
N PRO A 55 0.54 -1.25 -9.32
CA PRO A 55 -0.62 -2.06 -8.96
C PRO A 55 -1.39 -1.41 -7.80
N THR A 56 -2.70 -1.65 -7.75
CA THR A 56 -3.51 -1.41 -6.55
C THR A 56 -3.20 -2.47 -5.48
N PHE A 57 -3.81 -2.36 -4.30
CA PHE A 57 -3.75 -3.42 -3.30
C PHE A 57 -4.23 -4.78 -3.83
N ALA A 58 -5.34 -4.80 -4.58
CA ALA A 58 -5.84 -6.01 -5.23
C ALA A 58 -4.85 -6.58 -6.26
N GLY A 59 -4.30 -5.73 -7.13
CA GLY A 59 -3.28 -6.14 -8.09
C GLY A 59 -1.99 -6.63 -7.41
N ALA A 60 -1.62 -6.06 -6.26
CA ALA A 60 -0.46 -6.52 -5.50
C ALA A 60 -0.69 -7.94 -4.94
N LEU A 61 -1.90 -8.26 -4.46
CA LEU A 61 -2.24 -9.61 -4.02
C LEU A 61 -2.21 -10.63 -5.17
N GLU A 62 -2.73 -10.26 -6.33
CA GLU A 62 -2.70 -11.10 -7.53
C GLU A 62 -1.25 -11.36 -7.99
N LEU A 63 -0.42 -10.32 -8.07
CA LEU A 63 0.99 -10.44 -8.41
C LEU A 63 1.74 -11.29 -7.39
N TYR A 64 1.45 -11.12 -6.10
CA TYR A 64 2.03 -11.94 -5.04
C TYR A 64 1.73 -13.43 -5.23
N ARG A 65 0.45 -13.78 -5.51
CA ARG A 65 0.02 -15.16 -5.79
C ARG A 65 0.67 -15.71 -7.06
N SER A 66 0.50 -15.00 -8.19
CA SER A 66 0.95 -15.46 -9.52
C SER A 66 2.47 -15.62 -9.60
N ARG A 67 3.23 -14.72 -8.95
CA ARG A 67 4.69 -14.77 -8.89
C ARG A 67 5.20 -15.61 -7.74
N LYS A 68 4.33 -16.30 -6.98
CA LYS A 68 4.71 -17.16 -5.84
C LYS A 68 5.70 -16.46 -4.90
N LEU A 69 5.48 -15.16 -4.66
CA LEU A 69 6.32 -14.37 -3.78
C LEU A 69 6.19 -14.90 -2.34
N ARG A 70 7.23 -14.70 -1.53
CA ARG A 70 7.25 -15.13 -0.14
C ARG A 70 7.54 -13.95 0.77
N THR A 71 6.74 -13.77 1.81
CA THR A 71 7.06 -12.82 2.87
C THR A 71 8.17 -13.37 3.75
N ILE A 72 9.33 -12.69 3.76
CA ILE A 72 10.45 -13.01 4.66
C ILE A 72 10.25 -12.35 6.01
N LYS A 73 9.84 -11.07 5.99
CA LYS A 73 9.70 -10.24 7.17
C LYS A 73 8.48 -9.33 7.03
N SER A 74 7.75 -9.15 8.11
CA SER A 74 6.68 -8.15 8.23
C SER A 74 6.71 -7.61 9.64
N GLU A 75 7.10 -6.35 9.78
CA GLU A 75 7.21 -5.69 11.08
C GLU A 75 6.49 -4.34 11.06
N SER A 76 6.05 -3.93 12.24
CA SER A 76 5.48 -2.61 12.44
C SER A 76 5.84 -2.08 13.81
N LYS A 77 5.95 -0.76 13.90
CA LYS A 77 6.25 -0.04 15.13
C LYS A 77 5.35 1.18 15.26
N ARG A 78 4.84 1.39 16.47
CA ARG A 78 4.11 2.62 16.81
C ARG A 78 5.11 3.76 16.99
N HIS A 79 4.87 4.88 16.32
CA HIS A 79 5.63 6.11 16.47
C HIS A 79 5.04 6.98 17.58
N HIS A 80 5.83 7.94 18.08
CA HIS A 80 5.38 8.91 19.09
C HIS A 80 4.18 9.75 18.59
N SER A 81 4.01 9.90 17.27
CA SER A 81 2.84 10.54 16.66
C SER A 81 1.55 9.73 16.76
N GLY A 82 1.57 8.54 17.36
CA GLY A 82 0.43 7.63 17.47
C GLY A 82 0.22 6.72 16.26
N LYS A 83 0.81 7.04 15.10
CA LYS A 83 0.74 6.25 13.86
C LYS A 83 1.65 5.03 13.90
N TYR A 84 1.37 4.04 13.06
CA TYR A 84 2.18 2.84 12.88
C TYR A 84 2.97 2.92 11.58
N GLY A 85 4.30 2.83 11.68
CA GLY A 85 5.17 2.55 10.55
C GLY A 85 5.30 1.06 10.36
N ALA A 86 5.33 0.59 9.11
CA ALA A 86 5.47 -0.82 8.77
C ALA A 86 6.50 -1.04 7.66
N ILE A 87 7.21 -2.16 7.75
CA ILE A 87 8.16 -2.63 6.74
C ILE A 87 7.82 -4.08 6.40
N VAL A 88 7.69 -4.38 5.11
CA VAL A 88 7.48 -5.74 4.59
C VAL A 88 8.60 -6.08 3.63
N LEU A 89 9.27 -7.21 3.84
CA LEU A 89 10.30 -7.74 2.98
C LEU A 89 9.79 -8.99 2.27
N LEU A 90 9.81 -8.96 0.94
CA LEU A 90 9.40 -10.06 0.08
C LEU A 90 10.60 -10.69 -0.62
N TYR A 91 10.47 -11.97 -0.96
CA TYR A 91 11.38 -12.74 -1.80
C TYR A 91 10.65 -13.22 -3.05
N CYS A 92 11.31 -13.11 -4.21
CA CYS A 92 10.84 -13.67 -5.47
C CYS A 92 11.71 -14.89 -5.84
N PRO A 93 11.18 -16.12 -5.72
CA PRO A 93 11.95 -17.33 -6.00
C PRO A 93 12.47 -17.42 -7.44
N GLN A 94 11.70 -16.96 -8.42
CA GLN A 94 12.07 -17.06 -9.85
C GLN A 94 13.25 -16.15 -10.18
N ARG A 95 13.35 -14.99 -9.53
CA ARG A 95 14.42 -14.01 -9.74
C ARG A 95 15.55 -14.13 -8.72
N LYS A 96 15.35 -14.90 -7.64
CA LYS A 96 16.27 -15.00 -6.49
C LYS A 96 16.64 -13.65 -5.88
N VAL A 97 15.67 -12.74 -5.78
CA VAL A 97 15.86 -11.39 -5.19
C VAL A 97 14.89 -11.12 -4.07
N SER A 98 15.29 -10.22 -3.16
CA SER A 98 14.44 -9.69 -2.09
C SER A 98 14.27 -8.18 -2.23
N ARG A 99 13.07 -7.68 -1.93
CA ARG A 99 12.76 -6.25 -1.92
C ARG A 99 11.79 -5.89 -0.81
N GLY A 100 12.04 -4.73 -0.22
CA GLY A 100 11.24 -4.18 0.88
C GLY A 100 10.26 -3.11 0.40
N GLY A 101 9.15 -3.00 1.11
CA GLY A 101 8.24 -1.87 1.04
C GLY A 101 8.00 -1.31 2.43
N ALA A 102 7.73 -0.02 2.51
CA ALA A 102 7.42 0.68 3.75
C ALA A 102 6.13 1.48 3.61
N SER A 103 5.42 1.66 4.72
CA SER A 103 4.24 2.53 4.79
C SER A 103 4.02 3.03 6.22
N ILE A 104 3.15 4.02 6.36
CA ILE A 104 2.68 4.56 7.63
C ILE A 104 1.15 4.68 7.58
N ASP A 105 0.46 4.25 8.63
CA ASP A 105 -1.00 4.42 8.76
C ASP A 105 -1.40 4.53 10.23
N GLU A 106 -2.61 4.99 10.50
CA GLU A 106 -3.18 5.04 11.85
C GLU A 106 -3.56 3.65 12.34
N ASN A 107 -3.86 2.73 11.42
CA ASN A 107 -4.13 1.33 11.73
C ASN A 107 -2.91 0.46 11.38
N GLU A 108 -2.39 -0.28 12.36
CA GLU A 108 -1.21 -1.14 12.19
C GLU A 108 -1.36 -2.19 11.08
N LYS A 109 -2.55 -2.81 10.94
CA LYS A 109 -2.80 -3.82 9.90
C LYS A 109 -2.83 -3.18 8.51
N ILE A 110 -3.36 -1.96 8.40
CA ILE A 110 -3.36 -1.19 7.16
C ILE A 110 -1.95 -0.73 6.80
N ALA A 111 -1.16 -0.26 7.76
CA ALA A 111 0.23 0.10 7.54
C ALA A 111 1.00 -1.09 6.92
N ARG A 112 0.86 -2.30 7.49
CA ARG A 112 1.47 -3.52 6.96
C ARG A 112 0.94 -3.89 5.57
N ALA A 113 -0.36 -3.78 5.33
CA ALA A 113 -0.98 -4.05 4.03
C ALA A 113 -0.45 -3.12 2.92
N LEU A 114 -0.34 -1.82 3.20
CA LEU A 114 0.21 -0.85 2.26
C LEU A 114 1.72 -1.05 2.05
N ALA A 115 2.46 -1.37 3.10
CA ALA A 115 3.89 -1.71 3.00
C ALA A 115 4.10 -2.96 2.13
N PHE A 116 3.21 -3.95 2.24
CA PHE A 116 3.18 -5.12 1.37
C PHE A 116 2.96 -4.74 -0.10
N SER A 117 1.97 -3.92 -0.44
CA SER A 117 1.74 -3.48 -1.82
C SER A 117 2.94 -2.74 -2.40
N ASN A 118 3.57 -1.89 -1.59
CA ASN A 118 4.82 -1.23 -1.97
C ASN A 118 5.94 -2.25 -2.22
N ALA A 119 6.08 -3.29 -1.38
CA ALA A 119 7.08 -4.34 -1.56
C ALA A 119 6.86 -5.15 -2.84
N VAL A 120 5.60 -5.48 -3.16
CA VAL A 120 5.23 -6.15 -4.42
C VAL A 120 5.61 -5.28 -5.61
N ARG A 121 5.30 -3.97 -5.58
CA ARG A 121 5.68 -3.05 -6.65
C ARG A 121 7.19 -3.07 -6.90
N GLN A 122 7.99 -2.98 -5.83
CA GLN A 122 9.45 -2.92 -5.89
C GLN A 122 10.11 -4.24 -6.35
N ILE A 123 9.47 -5.39 -6.11
CA ILE A 123 10.04 -6.70 -6.48
C ILE A 123 9.70 -7.13 -7.90
N ILE A 124 8.58 -6.61 -8.44
CA ILE A 124 8.12 -6.95 -9.78
C ILE A 124 8.75 -6.03 -10.84
N PHE A 125 8.81 -4.72 -10.57
CA PHE A 125 9.26 -3.70 -11.52
C PHE A 125 10.58 -3.06 -11.08
#